data_AF-A0AA35TWQ6-F1
#
_entry.id   AF-A0AA35TWQ6-F1
#
_cell.length_a   1.000
_cell.length_b   1.000
_cell.length_c   1.000
_cell.angle_alpha   90.00
_cell.angle_beta   90.00
_cell.angle_gamma   90.00
#
_symmetry.space_group_name_H-M   'P 1'
#
loop_
_entity.id
_entity.type
_entity.pdbx_description
1 polymer ?
#
loop_
_entity_poly.entity_id
_entity_poly.type
_entity_poly.pdbx_seq_one_letter_code
_entity_poly.pdbx_strand_id
1 'polypeptide(L)'
;MIVGIFIQNGNEQTRRRLAVYCVKDAVLPIRLLDKLMCLINYMEMARVTGVPLAYVLSRGQQIKVVSQLLRKAREKDLLMPVYKSEAQEEYAGATVIDPFRGYYNIPIATLDFSSLYPSIMQAHNLCYTTLLIKSTDRKRLGRGGGNQKAVIIRLKSSVRGKRVVPRRKFWK
;
A
#
# COMPACT_ATOMS: atom_id res chain seq x y z
N MET A 1 0.09 38.05 -10.29
CA MET A 1 0.48 39.47 -10.26
C MET A 1 0.87 40.04 -11.63
N ILE A 2 1.64 39.33 -12.47
CA ILE A 2 2.08 39.82 -13.80
C ILE A 2 0.95 39.91 -14.86
N VAL A 3 -0.03 39.02 -14.81
CA VAL A 3 -1.13 38.94 -15.81
C VAL A 3 -2.07 40.16 -15.75
N GLY A 4 -2.32 40.71 -14.55
CA GLY A 4 -3.21 41.87 -14.38
C GLY A 4 -2.67 43.16 -14.99
N ILE A 5 -1.35 43.36 -14.96
CA ILE A 5 -0.67 44.55 -15.50
C ILE A 5 -0.74 44.58 -17.04
N PHE A 6 -0.60 43.42 -17.69
CA PHE A 6 -0.66 43.29 -19.16
C PHE A 6 -2.08 43.48 -19.74
N ILE A 7 -3.12 43.17 -18.97
CA ILE A 7 -4.51 43.33 -19.39
C ILE A 7 -4.97 44.79 -19.33
N GLN A 8 -4.52 45.55 -18.32
CA GLN A 8 -4.94 46.95 -18.12
C GLN A 8 -4.12 47.96 -18.93
N ASN A 9 -2.82 47.73 -19.15
CA ASN A 9 -1.91 48.71 -19.79
C ASN A 9 -1.42 48.33 -21.21
N GLY A 10 -2.00 47.30 -21.84
CA GLY A 10 -1.50 46.73 -23.11
C GLY A 10 -2.40 46.90 -24.34
N ASN A 11 -1.78 46.86 -25.53
CA ASN A 11 -2.44 46.87 -26.85
C ASN A 11 -3.25 45.58 -27.10
N GLU A 12 -4.18 45.61 -28.06
CA GLU A 12 -5.00 44.44 -28.43
C GLU A 12 -4.14 43.21 -28.80
N GLN A 13 -3.02 43.42 -29.49
CA GLN A 13 -2.13 42.33 -29.89
C GLN A 13 -1.41 41.65 -28.72
N THR A 14 -1.03 42.39 -27.67
CA THR A 14 -0.40 41.77 -26.49
C THR A 14 -1.41 40.97 -25.68
N ARG A 15 -2.66 41.44 -25.60
CA ARG A 15 -3.79 40.68 -25.02
C ARG A 15 -4.07 39.39 -25.80
N ARG A 16 -4.04 39.42 -27.13
CA ARG A 16 -4.17 38.22 -27.97
C ARG A 16 -3.04 37.21 -27.73
N ARG A 17 -1.79 37.67 -27.65
CA ARG A 17 -0.63 36.79 -27.36
C ARG A 17 -0.73 36.16 -25.98
N LEU A 18 -1.17 36.93 -24.98
CA LEU A 18 -1.42 36.44 -23.63
C LEU A 18 -2.52 35.38 -23.60
N ALA A 19 -3.63 35.60 -24.32
CA ALA A 19 -4.72 34.62 -24.41
C ALA A 19 -4.24 33.29 -25.02
N VAL A 20 -3.45 33.34 -26.10
CA VAL A 20 -2.85 32.13 -26.70
C VAL A 20 -1.92 31.42 -25.73
N TYR A 21 -1.14 32.16 -24.94
CA TYR A 21 -0.27 31.60 -23.92
C TYR A 21 -1.07 30.90 -22.81
N CYS A 22 -2.12 31.53 -22.28
CA CYS A 22 -3.01 30.92 -21.27
C CYS A 22 -3.68 29.63 -21.79
N VAL A 23 -4.09 29.60 -23.06
CA VAL A 23 -4.64 28.38 -23.67
C VAL A 23 -3.60 27.26 -23.72
N LYS A 24 -2.34 27.57 -24.06
CA LYS A 24 -1.25 26.58 -24.04
C LYS A 24 -0.99 26.05 -22.63
N ASP A 25 -1.00 26.91 -21.62
CA ASP A 25 -0.83 26.52 -20.22
C ASP A 25 -1.97 25.63 -19.71
N ALA A 26 -3.20 25.83 -20.19
CA ALA A 26 -4.33 24.97 -19.85
C ALA A 26 -4.28 23.59 -20.55
N VAL A 27 -3.79 23.55 -21.79
CA VAL A 27 -3.72 22.31 -22.60
C VAL A 27 -2.55 21.42 -22.17
N LEU A 28 -1.45 21.99 -21.68
CA LEU A 28 -0.25 21.25 -21.32
C LEU A 28 -0.49 20.20 -20.20
N PRO A 29 -1.19 20.51 -19.08
CA PRO A 29 -1.54 19.54 -18.06
C PRO A 29 -2.43 18.41 -18.58
N ILE A 30 -3.37 18.70 -19.48
CA ILE A 30 -4.26 17.70 -20.08
C ILE A 30 -3.43 16.69 -20.88
N ARG A 31 -2.52 17.18 -21.74
CA ARG A 31 -1.61 16.31 -22.51
C ARG A 31 -0.68 15.50 -21.61
N LEU A 32 -0.25 16.07 -20.48
CA LEU A 32 0.59 15.36 -19.52
C LEU A 32 -0.18 14.24 -18.83
N LEU A 33 -1.43 14.49 -18.43
CA LEU A 33 -2.32 13.49 -17.84
C LEU A 33 -2.55 12.31 -18.78
N ASP A 34 -2.76 12.58 -20.07
CA ASP A 34 -2.93 11.54 -21.09
C ASP A 34 -1.64 10.75 -21.33
N LYS A 35 -0.50 11.45 -21.48
CA LYS A 35 0.80 10.80 -21.74
C LYS A 35 1.26 9.91 -20.59
N LEU A 36 0.93 10.27 -19.36
CA LEU A 36 1.23 9.48 -18.15
C LEU A 36 0.15 8.46 -17.81
N MET A 37 -0.95 8.41 -18.58
CA MET A 37 -2.12 7.57 -18.31
C MET A 37 -2.63 7.68 -16.87
N CYS A 38 -2.53 8.87 -16.26
CA CYS A 38 -2.78 9.05 -14.83
C CYS A 38 -4.19 8.59 -14.42
N LEU A 39 -5.20 8.99 -15.20
CA LEU A 39 -6.60 8.65 -14.90
C LEU A 39 -6.84 7.14 -14.92
N ILE A 40 -6.31 6.43 -15.91
CA ILE A 40 -6.48 4.98 -16.06
C ILE A 40 -5.80 4.27 -14.89
N ASN A 41 -4.57 4.65 -14.56
CA ASN A 41 -3.82 4.07 -13.45
C ASN A 41 -4.55 4.27 -12.11
N TYR A 42 -5.11 5.46 -11.85
CA TYR A 42 -5.85 5.72 -10.61
C TYR A 42 -7.19 5.00 -10.55
N MET A 43 -7.91 4.87 -11.67
CA MET A 43 -9.14 4.08 -11.74
C MET A 43 -8.87 2.60 -11.44
N GLU A 44 -7.83 2.02 -12.05
CA GLU A 44 -7.47 0.62 -11.82
C GLU A 44 -6.99 0.40 -10.38
N MET A 45 -6.25 1.33 -9.80
CA MET A 45 -5.87 1.28 -8.38
C MET A 45 -7.10 1.32 -7.47
N ALA A 46 -8.10 2.17 -7.77
CA ALA A 46 -9.35 2.21 -7.01
C ALA A 46 -10.11 0.88 -7.10
N ARG A 47 -10.16 0.27 -8.30
CA ARG A 47 -10.81 -1.04 -8.53
C ARG A 47 -10.13 -2.18 -7.77
N VAL A 48 -8.80 -2.27 -7.84
CA VAL A 48 -8.03 -3.34 -7.17
C VAL A 48 -8.12 -3.23 -5.65
N THR A 49 -7.96 -2.02 -5.12
CA THR A 49 -7.90 -1.80 -3.66
C THR A 49 -9.27 -1.65 -3.01
N GLY A 50 -10.31 -1.34 -3.78
CA GLY A 50 -11.68 -1.17 -3.29
C GLY A 50 -11.88 0.08 -2.45
N VAL A 51 -11.13 1.16 -2.73
CA VAL A 51 -11.31 2.47 -2.09
C VAL A 51 -11.82 3.51 -3.09
N PRO A 52 -12.57 4.54 -2.66
CA PRO A 52 -13.02 5.60 -3.55
C PRO A 52 -11.84 6.30 -4.24
N LEU A 53 -12.04 6.75 -5.49
CA LEU A 53 -11.00 7.43 -6.28
C LEU A 53 -10.41 8.66 -5.56
N ALA A 54 -11.25 9.42 -4.86
CA ALA A 54 -10.82 10.56 -4.05
C ALA A 54 -9.79 10.16 -2.97
N TYR A 55 -9.90 8.96 -2.40
CA TYR A 55 -8.97 8.47 -1.37
C TYR A 55 -7.67 7.95 -1.96
N VAL A 56 -7.66 7.53 -3.23
CA VAL A 56 -6.41 7.17 -3.92
C VAL A 56 -5.49 8.39 -4.06
N LEU A 57 -6.06 9.59 -4.25
CA LEU A 57 -5.33 10.85 -4.41
C LEU A 57 -5.01 11.53 -3.07
N SER A 58 -5.95 11.50 -2.11
CA SER A 58 -5.85 12.27 -0.86
C SER A 58 -5.33 11.48 0.34
N ARG A 59 -5.34 10.14 0.32
CA ARG A 59 -4.96 9.29 1.45
C ARG A 59 -3.74 8.43 1.14
N GLY A 60 -3.04 8.03 2.21
CA GLY A 60 -1.84 7.19 2.13
C GLY A 60 -2.12 5.72 1.82
N GLN A 61 -1.06 4.89 1.81
CA GLN A 61 -1.17 3.47 1.44
C GLN A 61 -1.92 2.61 2.47
N GLN A 62 -1.93 3.02 3.75
CA GLN A 62 -2.54 2.24 4.83
C GLN A 62 -4.03 1.95 4.60
N ILE A 63 -4.80 2.94 4.10
CA ILE A 63 -6.23 2.77 3.86
C ILE A 63 -6.54 1.66 2.84
N LYS A 64 -5.66 1.51 1.84
CA LYS A 64 -5.78 0.48 0.80
C LYS A 64 -5.56 -0.91 1.38
N VAL A 65 -4.56 -1.05 2.24
CA VAL A 65 -4.25 -2.32 2.92
C VAL A 65 -5.35 -2.69 3.91
N VAL A 66 -5.78 -1.73 4.75
CA VAL A 66 -6.84 -1.95 5.73
C VAL A 66 -8.16 -2.31 5.05
N SER A 67 -8.53 -1.63 3.97
CA SER A 67 -9.74 -1.96 3.17
C SER A 67 -9.72 -3.41 2.70
N GLN A 68 -8.62 -3.84 2.08
CA GLN A 68 -8.47 -5.21 1.59
C GLN A 68 -8.47 -6.24 2.72
N LEU A 69 -7.78 -5.94 3.83
CA LEU A 69 -7.73 -6.81 5.00
C LEU A 69 -9.11 -7.00 5.62
N LEU A 70 -9.88 -5.92 5.80
CA LEU A 70 -11.24 -5.98 6.35
C LEU A 70 -12.21 -6.75 5.45
N ARG A 71 -12.09 -6.62 4.12
CA ARG A 71 -12.88 -7.43 3.17
C ARG A 71 -12.62 -8.92 3.37
N LYS A 72 -11.35 -9.32 3.55
CA LYS A 72 -10.97 -10.71 3.83
C LYS A 72 -11.28 -11.19 5.25
N ALA A 73 -11.24 -10.29 6.23
CA ALA A 73 -11.65 -10.61 7.60
C ALA A 73 -13.15 -10.94 7.67
N ARG A 74 -13.99 -10.18 6.95
CA ARG A 74 -15.43 -10.44 6.83
C ARG A 74 -15.74 -11.82 6.26
N GLU A 75 -15.06 -12.24 5.19
CA GLU A 75 -15.24 -13.58 4.58
C GLU A 75 -14.92 -14.73 5.56
N LYS A 76 -14.05 -14.49 6.54
CA LYS A 76 -13.57 -15.51 7.49
C LYS A 76 -14.16 -15.37 8.90
N ASP A 77 -15.10 -14.45 9.09
CA ASP A 77 -15.76 -14.15 10.37
C ASP A 77 -14.77 -13.77 11.49
N LEU A 78 -13.87 -12.85 11.13
CA LEU A 78 -12.72 -12.40 11.92
C LEU A 78 -12.83 -10.91 12.24
N LEU A 79 -12.50 -10.53 13.49
CA LEU A 79 -12.45 -9.13 13.92
C LEU A 79 -11.02 -8.61 14.06
N MET A 80 -10.75 -7.45 13.46
CA MET A 80 -9.47 -6.76 13.58
C MET A 80 -9.40 -6.01 14.93
N PRO A 81 -8.42 -6.32 15.80
CA PRO A 81 -8.25 -5.59 17.06
C PRO A 81 -7.67 -4.19 16.80
N VAL A 82 -7.97 -3.26 17.71
CA VAL A 82 -7.33 -1.93 17.73
C VAL A 82 -6.15 -1.99 18.69
N TYR A 83 -4.93 -1.92 18.16
CA TYR A 83 -3.72 -1.84 18.95
C TYR A 83 -3.14 -0.42 18.85
N LYS A 84 -2.81 0.18 19.99
CA LYS A 84 -1.99 1.39 20.04
C LYS A 84 -0.58 0.94 20.40
N SER A 85 0.38 1.13 19.50
CA SER A 85 1.77 0.82 19.81
C SER A 85 2.36 1.88 20.73
N GLU A 86 2.90 1.46 21.88
CA GLU A 86 3.93 2.22 22.58
C GLU A 86 5.28 2.01 21.87
N ALA A 87 6.25 2.89 22.16
CA ALA A 87 7.50 3.09 21.42
C ALA A 87 8.09 1.81 20.80
N GLN A 88 8.40 1.88 19.50
CA GLN A 88 8.94 0.77 18.72
C GLN A 88 10.42 0.57 19.02
N GLU A 89 10.81 -0.68 19.29
CA GLU A 89 12.20 -1.11 19.19
C GLU A 89 12.58 -1.19 17.70
N GLU A 90 13.78 -0.72 17.36
CA GLU A 90 14.33 -0.84 16.01
C GLU A 90 14.63 -2.32 15.69
N TYR A 91 14.34 -2.74 14.47
CA TYR A 91 14.63 -4.09 13.99
C TYR A 91 15.69 -4.04 12.89
N ALA A 92 16.51 -5.09 12.81
CA ALA A 92 17.53 -5.21 11.78
C ALA A 92 16.89 -5.32 10.38
N GLY A 93 17.40 -4.52 9.44
CA GLY A 93 16.96 -4.48 8.06
C GLY A 93 17.67 -5.48 7.15
N ALA A 94 17.90 -5.08 5.90
CA ALA A 94 18.59 -5.91 4.92
C ALA A 94 20.09 -6.03 5.20
N THR A 95 20.67 -7.18 4.86
CA THR A 95 22.11 -7.39 4.82
C THR A 95 22.65 -7.05 3.43
N VAL A 96 23.80 -6.38 3.38
CA VAL A 96 24.54 -6.09 2.15
C VAL A 96 25.84 -6.87 2.19
N ILE A 97 26.18 -7.55 1.10
CA ILE A 97 27.43 -8.30 0.96
C ILE A 97 28.53 -7.31 0.55
N ASP A 98 29.73 -7.46 1.15
CA ASP A 98 30.87 -6.62 0.79
C ASP A 98 31.32 -6.88 -0.65
N PRO A 99 31.46 -5.84 -1.48
CA PRO A 99 31.82 -6.00 -2.88
C PRO A 99 33.32 -6.23 -3.07
N PHE A 100 33.68 -7.07 -4.04
CA PHE A 100 35.03 -7.09 -4.59
C PHE A 100 35.19 -5.92 -5.55
N ARG A 101 36.02 -4.94 -5.17
CA ARG A 101 36.22 -3.71 -5.94
C ARG A 101 37.23 -3.96 -7.07
N GLY A 102 36.87 -3.57 -8.28
CA GLY A 102 37.76 -3.70 -9.43
C GLY A 102 37.07 -3.32 -10.74
N TYR A 103 37.86 -3.26 -11.80
CA TYR A 103 37.36 -3.17 -13.17
C TYR A 103 37.24 -4.58 -13.74
N TYR A 104 36.07 -4.93 -14.26
CA TYR A 104 35.80 -6.24 -14.83
C TYR A 104 35.64 -6.10 -16.35
N ASN A 105 36.49 -6.78 -17.12
CA ASN A 105 36.41 -6.85 -18.59
C ASN A 105 35.63 -8.07 -19.10
N ILE A 106 35.03 -8.84 -18.19
CA ILE A 106 34.20 -10.01 -18.46
C ILE A 106 32.73 -9.72 -18.11
N PRO A 107 31.75 -10.28 -18.84
CA PRO A 107 30.34 -10.09 -18.51
C PRO A 107 30.01 -10.72 -17.15
N ILE A 108 29.32 -9.96 -16.29
CA ILE A 108 28.86 -10.41 -14.97
C ILE A 108 27.36 -10.69 -15.06
N ALA A 109 26.95 -11.89 -14.65
CA ALA A 109 25.54 -12.24 -14.55
C ALA A 109 24.96 -11.70 -13.24
N THR A 110 23.86 -10.94 -13.33
CA THR A 110 23.08 -10.49 -12.18
C THR A 110 21.88 -11.41 -11.96
N LEU A 111 21.68 -11.89 -10.73
CA LEU A 111 20.59 -12.78 -10.36
C LEU A 111 19.79 -12.13 -9.23
N ASP A 112 18.53 -11.80 -9.53
CA ASP A 112 17.61 -11.17 -8.57
C ASP A 112 16.36 -12.04 -8.35
N PHE A 113 15.85 -12.04 -7.12
CA PHE A 113 14.58 -12.67 -6.81
C PHE A 113 13.41 -11.74 -7.15
N SER A 114 12.46 -12.20 -7.96
CA SER A 114 11.21 -11.48 -8.20
C SER A 114 10.35 -11.47 -6.94
N SER A 115 10.11 -10.28 -6.36
CA SER A 115 9.20 -10.09 -5.21
C SER A 115 9.58 -10.96 -3.98
N LEU A 116 10.82 -10.79 -3.49
CA LEU A 116 11.37 -11.55 -2.35
C LEU A 116 10.45 -11.57 -1.12
N TYR A 117 10.11 -10.41 -0.54
CA TYR A 117 9.32 -10.35 0.70
C TYR A 117 7.91 -10.97 0.56
N PRO A 118 7.10 -10.64 -0.47
CA PRO A 118 5.81 -11.29 -0.67
C PRO A 118 5.92 -12.81 -0.83
N SER A 119 7.00 -13.29 -1.46
CA SER A 119 7.23 -14.73 -1.66
C SER A 119 7.56 -15.44 -0.35
N ILE A 120 8.42 -14.85 0.49
CA ILE A 120 8.75 -15.38 1.83
C ILE A 120 7.48 -15.46 2.70
N MET A 121 6.67 -14.39 2.73
CA MET A 121 5.43 -14.35 3.51
C MET A 121 4.48 -15.48 3.13
N GLN A 122 4.35 -15.77 1.83
CA GLN A 122 3.50 -16.84 1.30
C GLN A 122 4.09 -18.24 1.58
N ALA A 123 5.38 -18.44 1.31
CA ALA A 123 6.05 -19.74 1.46
C ALA A 123 6.05 -20.23 2.92
N HIS A 124 6.22 -19.30 3.86
CA HIS A 124 6.28 -19.61 5.30
C HIS A 124 4.97 -19.37 6.05
N ASN A 125 3.85 -19.09 5.36
CA ASN A 125 2.54 -18.88 5.96
C ASN A 125 2.53 -17.82 7.10
N LEU A 126 3.24 -16.71 6.87
CA LEU A 126 3.38 -15.62 7.83
C LEU A 126 2.13 -14.74 7.82
N CYS A 127 1.35 -14.77 8.90
CA CYS A 127 0.15 -13.96 9.06
C CYS A 127 -0.13 -13.68 10.54
N TYR A 128 -0.80 -12.55 10.84
CA TYR A 128 -1.29 -12.27 12.19
C TYR A 128 -2.18 -13.38 12.76
N THR A 129 -2.94 -14.07 11.90
CA THR A 129 -3.83 -15.18 12.31
C THR A 129 -3.08 -16.47 12.68
N THR A 130 -1.86 -16.66 12.18
CA THR A 130 -1.09 -17.90 12.34
C THR A 130 0.03 -17.77 13.37
N LEU A 131 0.24 -16.57 13.92
CA LEU A 131 1.26 -16.29 14.92
C LEU A 131 0.98 -17.02 16.24
N LEU A 132 1.89 -17.91 16.65
CA LEU A 132 1.83 -18.61 17.92
C LEU A 132 2.53 -17.79 19.03
N ILE A 133 1.75 -17.38 20.03
CA ILE A 133 2.27 -16.65 21.19
C ILE A 133 2.79 -17.66 22.22
N LYS A 134 4.06 -17.54 22.61
CA LYS A 134 4.65 -18.36 23.69
C LYS A 134 3.96 -18.06 25.02
N SER A 135 3.82 -19.07 25.87
CA SER A 135 3.10 -18.98 27.15
C SER A 135 3.63 -17.88 28.09
N THR A 136 4.92 -17.57 28.01
CA THR A 136 5.59 -16.53 28.81
C THR A 136 5.11 -15.11 28.48
N ASP A 137 4.80 -14.82 27.21
CA ASP A 137 4.36 -13.49 26.74
C ASP A 137 2.86 -13.25 26.94
N ARG A 138 2.09 -14.31 27.21
CA ARG A 138 0.67 -14.22 27.53
C ARG A 138 0.39 -13.37 28.77
N LYS A 139 1.34 -13.29 29.71
CA LYS A 139 1.21 -12.48 30.94
C LYS A 139 1.35 -10.98 30.67
N ARG A 140 2.07 -10.55 29.64
CA ARG A 140 2.21 -9.12 29.26
C ARG A 140 0.98 -8.61 28.51
N LEU A 141 0.38 -9.45 27.65
CA LEU A 141 -0.86 -9.16 26.94
C LEU A 141 -2.13 -9.35 27.79
N GLY A 142 -1.99 -9.92 29.00
CA GLY A 142 -3.10 -10.41 29.84
C GLY A 142 -3.50 -9.53 31.03
N ARG A 143 -3.04 -8.27 31.14
CA ARG A 143 -3.52 -7.31 32.17
C ARG A 143 -4.90 -6.69 31.83
N GLY A 144 -5.76 -7.48 31.20
CA GLY A 144 -7.19 -7.24 31.02
C GLY A 144 -7.88 -8.59 31.03
N GLY A 145 -8.54 -8.92 32.15
CA GLY A 145 -9.16 -10.23 32.36
C GLY A 145 -10.22 -10.55 31.31
N GLY A 146 -10.10 -11.71 30.66
CA GLY A 146 -11.12 -12.24 29.76
C GLY A 146 -10.54 -13.00 28.58
N ASN A 147 -10.18 -14.28 28.78
CA ASN A 147 -10.20 -15.36 27.78
C ASN A 147 -9.95 -14.98 26.29
N GLN A 148 -8.86 -14.25 25.98
CA GLN A 148 -8.51 -13.89 24.60
C GLN A 148 -7.70 -15.00 23.95
N LYS A 149 -8.39 -15.88 23.22
CA LYS A 149 -7.76 -16.77 22.24
C LYS A 149 -7.68 -16.01 20.90
N ALA A 150 -6.44 -15.79 20.45
CA ALA A 150 -6.01 -15.25 19.14
C ALA A 150 -6.20 -13.73 18.91
N VAL A 151 -5.16 -13.11 18.36
CA VAL A 151 -5.04 -11.69 17.95
C VAL A 151 -6.01 -11.28 16.84
N ILE A 152 -6.96 -12.13 16.48
CA ILE A 152 -8.14 -11.79 15.69
C ILE A 152 -9.28 -12.60 16.32
N ILE A 153 -10.24 -11.91 16.94
CA ILE A 153 -11.33 -12.57 17.67
C ILE A 153 -12.24 -13.21 16.62
N ARG A 154 -12.31 -14.55 16.63
CA ARG A 154 -13.32 -15.27 15.85
C ARG A 154 -14.66 -15.03 16.51
N LEU A 155 -15.63 -14.54 15.75
CA LEU A 155 -17.00 -14.41 16.24
C LEU A 155 -17.47 -15.80 16.66
N LYS A 156 -17.82 -15.96 17.95
CA LYS A 156 -18.37 -17.20 18.47
C LYS A 156 -19.77 -17.38 17.90
N SER A 157 -19.89 -17.95 16.71
CA SER A 157 -21.04 -18.76 16.37
C SER A 157 -20.76 -20.19 16.82
N SER A 158 -21.65 -20.72 17.66
CA SER A 158 -21.57 -22.06 18.24
C SER A 158 -21.71 -23.13 17.16
N VAL A 159 -20.62 -23.57 16.53
CA VAL A 159 -20.58 -24.87 15.83
C VAL A 159 -19.18 -25.50 15.96
N ARG A 160 -19.12 -26.59 16.73
CA ARG A 160 -18.07 -27.61 16.72
C ARG A 160 -17.95 -28.20 15.30
N GLY A 161 -16.75 -28.24 14.73
CA GLY A 161 -16.51 -29.09 13.55
C GLY A 161 -15.37 -28.63 12.66
N LYS A 162 -14.29 -29.40 12.67
CA LYS A 162 -13.09 -29.31 11.82
C LYS A 162 -13.41 -29.08 10.33
N ARG A 163 -12.65 -28.22 9.65
CA ARG A 163 -11.84 -28.62 8.47
C ARG A 163 -10.84 -27.55 8.04
N VAL A 164 -9.65 -28.04 7.70
CA VAL A 164 -8.56 -27.32 7.02
C VAL A 164 -9.09 -26.73 5.72
N VAL A 165 -8.91 -25.42 5.50
CA VAL A 165 -9.35 -24.75 4.28
C VAL A 165 -8.35 -25.07 3.15
N PRO A 166 -8.78 -25.51 1.96
CA PRO A 166 -7.88 -25.92 0.90
C PRO A 166 -7.16 -24.73 0.27
N ARG A 167 -5.90 -24.98 -0.14
CA ARG A 167 -5.09 -24.09 -0.97
C ARG A 167 -5.83 -23.78 -2.28
N ARG A 168 -6.17 -22.53 -2.53
CA ARG A 168 -6.41 -22.03 -3.89
C ARG A 168 -5.54 -20.81 -4.15
N LYS A 169 -4.73 -20.94 -5.20
CA LYS A 169 -3.87 -19.93 -5.81
C LYS A 169 -4.70 -18.71 -6.19
N PHE A 170 -4.37 -17.53 -5.67
CA PHE A 170 -5.05 -16.32 -6.13
C PHE A 170 -4.19 -15.07 -5.95
N TRP A 171 -2.99 -15.07 -6.53
CA TRP A 171 -2.24 -13.87 -6.89
C TRP A 171 -1.36 -14.24 -8.10
N LYS A 172 -1.96 -14.13 -9.29
CA LYS A 172 -1.24 -13.89 -10.54
C LYS A 172 -1.67 -12.50 -11.00
#